data_AF-A0A9J6EF08-F1
#
_entry.id   AF-A0A9J6EF08-F1
#
_cell.length_a   1.000
_cell.length_b   1.000
_cell.length_c   1.000
_cell.angle_alpha   90.00
_cell.angle_beta   90.00
_cell.angle_gamma   90.00
#
_symmetry.space_group_name_H-M   'P 1'
#
loop_
_entity.id
_entity.type
_entity.pdbx_description
1 polymer ?
#
loop_
_entity_poly.entity_id
_entity_poly.type
_entity_poly.pdbx_seq_one_letter_code
_entity_poly.pdbx_strand_id
1 'polypeptide(L)'
;MCFFAGNFGCHDDGPHQQNEVDSGYIQSSSCSDHYPDLLLGGYPASVLAAIPHEHSEKALKGCSWELIPRKHGAWEPKYPLSGQEVTVTMASCSGTTTDLSLKSVLKARTDQDMNRIEKRLSTFEGWLFQGEECACNPQRMAEAGFYHARTENEPDLARCYVCYKEMIDWDSNDEPLKEHSRSRDCAFVLLRKRWDELTLKDFLGLEAARAKNRAWKLAKLYSDNLDDAMRKVHLEMENVGRRKR
;
A
#
# COMPACT_ATOMS: atom_id res chain seq x y z
N MET A 1 -13.52 -31.08 -50.33
CA MET A 1 -14.53 -31.27 -51.39
C MET A 1 -15.89 -31.01 -50.76
N CYS A 2 -16.61 -30.05 -51.35
CA CYS A 2 -18.07 -29.86 -51.48
C CYS A 2 -19.02 -30.87 -50.83
N PHE A 3 -20.27 -30.60 -50.43
CA PHE A 3 -21.20 -29.45 -50.35
C PHE A 3 -22.50 -30.06 -49.71
N PHE A 4 -23.25 -29.27 -48.89
CA PHE A 4 -24.74 -29.05 -48.90
C PHE A 4 -25.76 -30.22 -49.09
N ALA A 5 -27.03 -30.22 -48.66
CA ALA A 5 -27.97 -29.28 -48.03
C ALA A 5 -29.30 -30.00 -47.68
N GLY A 6 -30.12 -29.36 -46.83
CA GLY A 6 -31.58 -29.25 -46.98
C GLY A 6 -32.44 -30.40 -46.41
N ASN A 7 -33.70 -30.22 -45.98
CA ASN A 7 -34.62 -29.07 -46.09
C ASN A 7 -35.92 -29.34 -45.29
N PHE A 8 -36.76 -28.30 -45.14
CA PHE A 8 -38.23 -28.26 -44.89
C PHE A 8 -38.84 -28.18 -43.46
N GLY A 9 -39.42 -26.99 -43.16
CA GLY A 9 -40.69 -26.83 -42.40
C GLY A 9 -41.90 -27.02 -43.32
N CYS A 10 -43.17 -26.75 -43.01
CA CYS A 10 -43.95 -26.21 -41.89
C CYS A 10 -45.38 -26.83 -42.00
N HIS A 11 -46.22 -26.79 -40.96
CA HIS A 11 -47.68 -26.58 -41.12
C HIS A 11 -48.34 -26.16 -39.78
N ASP A 12 -49.15 -25.10 -39.89
CA ASP A 12 -50.00 -24.44 -38.89
C ASP A 12 -51.25 -25.24 -38.51
N ASP A 13 -51.84 -24.92 -37.35
CA ASP A 13 -53.28 -24.62 -37.20
C ASP A 13 -53.59 -23.99 -35.80
N GLY A 14 -54.12 -22.76 -35.80
CA GLY A 14 -54.80 -22.12 -34.64
C GLY A 14 -56.29 -22.53 -34.56
N PRO A 15 -57.19 -21.91 -33.72
CA PRO A 15 -57.33 -20.44 -33.63
C PRO A 15 -57.85 -19.82 -32.29
N HIS A 16 -57.84 -18.46 -32.26
CA HIS A 16 -58.72 -17.45 -31.60
C HIS A 16 -58.92 -17.47 -30.06
N GLN A 17 -58.81 -16.36 -29.31
CA GLN A 17 -59.57 -15.10 -29.47
C GLN A 17 -58.96 -13.90 -28.68
N GLN A 18 -58.80 -12.75 -29.37
CA GLN A 18 -59.03 -11.30 -29.04
C GLN A 18 -58.92 -10.82 -27.59
N ASN A 19 -58.50 -9.61 -27.21
CA ASN A 19 -58.00 -8.32 -27.77
C ASN A 19 -57.70 -7.51 -26.46
N GLU A 20 -56.77 -6.56 -26.32
CA GLU A 20 -56.79 -5.21 -26.87
C GLU A 20 -55.63 -4.40 -26.21
N VAL A 21 -54.90 -3.63 -27.03
CA VAL A 21 -54.38 -2.23 -26.89
C VAL A 21 -53.69 -1.75 -25.59
N ASP A 22 -52.64 -0.92 -25.58
CA ASP A 22 -51.70 -0.42 -26.60
C ASP A 22 -50.56 0.34 -25.88
N SER A 23 -49.43 0.46 -26.60
CA SER A 23 -48.47 1.59 -26.61
C SER A 23 -47.54 1.81 -25.40
N GLY A 24 -46.22 1.95 -25.53
CA GLY A 24 -45.27 2.04 -26.65
C GLY A 24 -43.85 2.24 -26.05
N TYR A 25 -42.79 1.56 -26.50
CA TYR A 25 -41.84 1.95 -27.57
C TYR A 25 -41.14 3.31 -27.30
N ILE A 26 -39.81 3.56 -27.39
CA ILE A 26 -38.61 2.75 -27.73
C ILE A 26 -37.32 3.57 -27.41
N GLN A 27 -36.20 2.86 -27.28
CA GLN A 27 -34.76 3.20 -27.47
C GLN A 27 -34.24 4.65 -27.25
N SER A 28 -33.12 4.78 -26.54
CA SER A 28 -31.75 4.74 -27.12
C SER A 28 -30.71 5.39 -26.20
N SER A 29 -29.51 4.79 -26.20
CA SER A 29 -28.16 5.37 -25.99
C SER A 29 -27.98 6.74 -25.30
N SER A 30 -27.18 6.77 -24.23
CA SER A 30 -25.90 7.51 -24.19
C SER A 30 -25.19 7.35 -22.84
N CYS A 31 -23.88 7.11 -22.88
CA CYS A 31 -22.96 7.30 -21.77
C CYS A 31 -23.05 8.75 -21.23
N SER A 32 -23.05 8.92 -19.91
CA SER A 32 -22.41 10.03 -19.17
C SER A 32 -22.57 9.75 -17.67
N ASP A 33 -21.42 9.58 -17.00
CA ASP A 33 -21.05 10.12 -15.70
C ASP A 33 -22.15 10.34 -14.64
N HIS A 34 -22.03 9.65 -13.49
CA HIS A 34 -21.99 10.27 -12.16
C HIS A 34 -21.53 9.24 -11.12
N TYR A 35 -20.30 9.41 -10.63
CA TYR A 35 -19.83 8.85 -9.36
C TYR A 35 -20.55 9.58 -8.21
N PRO A 36 -21.07 8.92 -7.17
CA PRO A 36 -21.58 9.63 -6.00
C PRO A 36 -20.41 10.18 -5.17
N ASP A 37 -20.48 11.47 -4.91
CA ASP A 37 -19.61 12.29 -4.08
C ASP A 37 -19.32 11.68 -2.70
N LEU A 38 -18.03 11.58 -2.38
CA LEU A 38 -17.53 11.52 -1.02
C LEU A 38 -17.41 12.95 -0.48
N LEU A 39 -18.46 13.44 0.17
CA LEU A 39 -18.38 14.62 1.02
C LEU A 39 -18.88 14.31 2.43
N LEU A 40 -17.90 14.29 3.34
CA LEU A 40 -17.92 14.86 4.69
C LEU A 40 -19.30 15.36 5.17
N GLY A 41 -19.91 14.64 6.11
CA GLY A 41 -21.03 15.18 6.90
C GLY A 41 -21.69 14.15 7.79
N GLY A 42 -21.47 14.24 9.11
CA GLY A 42 -22.30 13.53 10.09
C GLY A 42 -21.58 13.06 11.35
N TYR A 43 -20.94 13.94 12.11
CA TYR A 43 -20.68 13.69 13.53
C TYR A 43 -21.59 14.60 14.37
N PRO A 44 -22.23 14.09 15.44
CA PRO A 44 -23.11 14.88 16.28
C PRO A 44 -22.32 15.95 17.05
N ALA A 45 -22.95 17.12 17.22
CA ALA A 45 -22.38 18.36 17.77
C ALA A 45 -22.00 18.32 19.28
N SER A 46 -21.77 17.14 19.87
CA SER A 46 -21.49 16.98 21.30
C SER A 46 -20.05 16.59 21.64
N VAL A 47 -19.11 16.66 20.69
CA VAL A 47 -17.68 16.33 20.92
C VAL A 47 -16.76 17.52 20.59
N LEU A 48 -17.15 18.73 21.00
CA LEU A 48 -16.29 19.91 21.01
C LEU A 48 -16.54 20.73 22.28
N ALA A 49 -16.01 20.26 23.40
CA ALA A 49 -15.87 21.07 24.61
C ALA A 49 -14.67 20.56 25.41
N ALA A 50 -13.51 21.19 25.23
CA ALA A 50 -12.48 21.44 26.25
C ALA A 50 -11.12 21.76 25.61
N ILE A 51 -10.92 23.00 25.14
CA ILE A 51 -9.58 23.62 25.13
C ILE A 51 -9.76 25.08 25.56
N PRO A 52 -9.15 25.53 26.67
CA PRO A 52 -9.24 26.92 27.12
C PRO A 52 -8.48 27.88 26.21
N HIS A 53 -9.09 29.05 25.96
CA HIS A 53 -8.46 30.20 25.32
C HIS A 53 -7.75 31.10 26.35
N GLU A 54 -6.67 31.74 25.87
CA GLU A 54 -5.97 32.93 26.41
C GLU A 54 -5.00 32.82 27.60
N HIS A 55 -3.69 32.89 27.31
CA HIS A 55 -2.88 34.12 27.33
C HIS A 55 -1.37 33.80 27.24
N SER A 56 -0.70 34.22 26.17
CA SER A 56 0.55 35.00 26.27
C SER A 56 0.98 35.50 24.89
N GLU A 57 0.59 36.72 24.56
CA GLU A 57 1.28 37.54 23.58
C GLU A 57 2.71 37.81 24.07
N LYS A 58 3.71 37.32 23.34
CA LYS A 58 5.07 37.89 23.25
C LYS A 58 5.90 37.03 22.30
N ALA A 59 5.86 37.35 21.00
CA ALA A 59 7.00 37.27 20.07
C ALA A 59 6.56 37.44 18.60
N LEU A 60 5.86 38.53 18.25
CA LEU A 60 5.72 38.93 16.84
C LEU A 60 5.79 40.45 16.73
N LYS A 61 6.95 41.03 17.07
CA LYS A 61 7.34 42.33 16.53
C LYS A 61 8.25 42.05 15.34
N GLY A 62 7.73 42.20 14.11
CA GLY A 62 8.60 42.21 12.93
C GLY A 62 8.00 41.78 11.59
N CYS A 63 6.79 41.24 11.52
CA CYS A 63 6.21 40.80 10.24
C CYS A 63 5.12 41.76 9.77
N SER A 64 5.53 42.91 9.25
CA SER A 64 4.66 43.76 8.43
C SER A 64 4.47 43.07 7.08
N TRP A 65 3.24 42.63 6.80
CA TRP A 65 2.87 42.22 5.45
C TRP A 65 2.41 43.48 4.71
N GLU A 66 3.26 44.02 3.84
CA GLU A 66 2.80 44.97 2.81
C GLU A 66 2.76 44.24 1.47
N LEU A 67 1.60 44.32 0.81
CA LEU A 67 1.36 43.78 -0.53
C LEU A 67 2.09 44.65 -1.55
N ILE A 68 3.18 44.14 -2.13
CA ILE A 68 3.90 44.83 -3.22
C ILE A 68 3.26 44.48 -4.57
N PRO A 69 2.88 45.46 -5.42
CA PRO A 69 2.32 45.18 -6.74
C PRO A 69 3.38 44.61 -7.69
N ARG A 70 2.99 43.59 -8.47
CA ARG A 70 3.82 43.00 -9.53
C ARG A 70 3.98 44.00 -10.68
N LYS A 71 5.22 44.35 -11.04
CA LYS A 71 5.56 44.87 -12.36
C LYS A 71 6.51 43.91 -13.08
N HIS A 72 6.28 43.79 -14.37
CA HIS A 72 6.96 42.92 -15.34
C HIS A 72 8.48 43.09 -15.36
N GLY A 73 9.22 41.99 -15.57
CA GLY A 73 10.61 42.01 -16.04
C GLY A 73 11.54 41.05 -15.30
N ALA A 74 12.16 40.15 -16.06
CA ALA A 74 13.41 39.39 -15.84
C ALA A 74 13.78 38.93 -14.41
N TRP A 75 13.89 37.62 -14.23
CA TRP A 75 14.46 37.01 -13.02
C TRP A 75 15.99 37.07 -13.08
N GLU A 76 16.61 37.95 -12.30
CA GLU A 76 18.01 37.83 -11.91
C GLU A 76 18.11 37.24 -10.49
N PRO A 77 18.92 36.19 -10.24
CA PRO A 77 19.13 35.65 -8.91
C PRO A 77 19.86 36.66 -7.99
N LYS A 78 19.22 37.01 -6.88
CA LYS A 78 19.68 38.03 -5.91
C LYS A 78 20.72 37.55 -4.89
N TYR A 79 21.47 36.49 -5.16
CA TYR A 79 22.43 35.97 -4.18
C TYR A 79 23.77 35.63 -4.83
N PRO A 80 24.89 36.19 -4.36
CA PRO A 80 26.20 35.79 -4.82
C PRO A 80 26.51 34.36 -4.33
N LEU A 81 26.89 33.49 -5.27
CA LEU A 81 27.48 32.19 -4.98
C LEU A 81 28.89 32.41 -4.41
N SER A 82 29.00 32.68 -3.11
CA SER A 82 30.27 32.56 -2.40
C SER A 82 30.47 31.08 -2.04
N GLY A 83 31.42 30.45 -2.72
CA GLY A 83 31.86 29.08 -2.49
C GLY A 83 32.39 28.88 -1.08
N GLN A 84 31.51 28.54 -0.15
CA GLN A 84 31.89 27.92 1.10
C GLN A 84 31.66 26.41 0.93
N GLU A 85 32.78 25.70 0.78
CA GLU A 85 32.83 24.26 0.74
C GLU A 85 32.38 23.76 2.12
N VAL A 86 31.11 23.35 2.22
CA VAL A 86 30.57 22.75 3.43
C VAL A 86 31.10 21.33 3.46
N THR A 87 32.23 21.12 4.14
CA THR A 87 32.71 19.77 4.43
C THR A 87 31.73 19.13 5.42
N VAL A 88 30.75 18.41 4.89
CA VAL A 88 29.95 17.48 5.68
C VAL A 88 30.90 16.37 6.10
N THR A 89 31.48 16.49 7.29
CA THR A 89 32.08 15.34 7.96
C THR A 89 30.94 14.36 8.26
N MET A 90 30.76 13.42 7.35
CA MET A 90 30.00 12.20 7.60
C MET A 90 30.67 11.51 8.78
N ALA A 91 30.12 11.69 9.98
CA ALA A 91 30.44 10.82 11.09
C ALA A 91 30.06 9.41 10.63
N SER A 92 31.08 8.59 10.37
CA SER A 92 30.93 7.15 10.18
C SER A 92 30.50 6.59 11.53
N CYS A 93 29.19 6.62 11.79
CA CYS A 93 28.60 5.78 12.81
C CYS A 93 28.68 4.36 12.28
N SER A 94 29.60 3.58 12.84
CA SER A 94 29.66 2.14 12.75
C SER A 94 28.25 1.55 12.78
N GLY A 95 27.96 0.72 11.78
CA GLY A 95 26.63 0.27 11.37
C GLY A 95 25.68 -0.03 12.53
N THR A 96 24.65 0.79 12.66
CA THR A 96 23.46 0.37 13.37
C THR A 96 22.77 -0.65 12.47
N THR A 97 22.77 -1.92 12.88
CA THR A 97 21.96 -2.95 12.23
C THR A 97 20.51 -2.50 12.36
N THR A 98 19.92 -2.04 11.25
CA THR A 98 18.53 -1.60 11.28
C THR A 98 17.65 -2.82 11.51
N ASP A 99 16.83 -2.80 12.56
CA ASP A 99 15.89 -3.89 12.83
C ASP A 99 14.80 -3.92 11.75
N LEU A 100 14.90 -4.90 10.85
CA LEU A 100 13.96 -5.10 9.75
C LEU A 100 12.79 -6.02 10.12
N SER A 101 12.62 -6.40 11.39
CA SER A 101 11.46 -7.17 11.85
C SER A 101 10.16 -6.48 11.47
N LEU A 102 9.11 -7.26 11.19
CA LEU A 102 7.83 -6.73 10.77
C LEU A 102 7.27 -5.70 11.77
N LYS A 103 7.44 -5.98 13.07
CA LYS A 103 7.04 -5.08 14.15
C LYS A 103 7.71 -3.71 14.03
N SER A 104 9.02 -3.69 13.84
CA SER A 104 9.79 -2.44 13.75
C SER A 104 9.46 -1.67 12.48
N VAL A 105 9.34 -2.36 11.34
CA VAL A 105 8.92 -1.75 10.07
C VAL A 105 7.52 -1.17 10.15
N LEU A 106 6.54 -1.88 10.74
CA LEU A 106 5.17 -1.39 10.85
C LEU A 106 5.07 -0.13 11.70
N LYS A 107 5.81 -0.06 12.82
CA LYS A 107 5.82 1.08 13.74
C LYS A 107 6.60 2.28 13.21
N ALA A 108 7.81 2.04 12.69
CA ALA A 108 8.71 3.10 12.25
C ALA A 108 8.46 3.56 10.81
N ARG A 109 7.67 2.80 10.02
CA ARG A 109 7.37 3.09 8.61
C ARG A 109 8.63 3.21 7.73
N THR A 110 9.64 2.40 8.03
CA THR A 110 10.92 2.39 7.30
C THR A 110 10.81 1.86 5.88
N ASP A 111 9.70 1.21 5.54
CA ASP A 111 9.40 0.68 4.21
C ASP A 111 8.78 1.72 3.27
N GLN A 112 8.53 2.97 3.66
CA GLN A 112 7.72 3.92 2.88
C GLN A 112 8.08 3.97 1.38
N ASP A 113 9.37 3.92 1.04
CA ASP A 113 9.88 4.01 -0.33
C ASP A 113 9.89 2.68 -1.11
N MET A 114 9.46 1.56 -0.51
CA MET A 114 9.46 0.23 -1.14
C MET A 114 8.43 0.07 -2.27
N ASN A 115 7.64 1.10 -2.54
CA ASN A 115 6.82 1.19 -3.74
C ASN A 115 7.66 1.39 -5.01
N ARG A 116 8.88 1.93 -4.88
CA ARG A 116 9.85 2.07 -5.97
C ARG A 116 10.64 0.78 -6.17
N ILE A 117 10.72 0.31 -7.41
CA ILE A 117 11.44 -0.93 -7.71
C ILE A 117 12.94 -0.81 -7.41
N GLU A 118 13.55 0.34 -7.68
CA GLU A 118 14.98 0.55 -7.44
C GLU A 118 15.32 0.42 -5.95
N LYS A 119 14.41 0.87 -5.08
CA LYS A 119 14.56 0.74 -3.62
C LYS A 119 14.45 -0.72 -3.20
N ARG A 120 13.50 -1.47 -3.73
CA ARG A 120 13.41 -2.92 -3.48
C ARG A 120 14.66 -3.66 -3.93
N LEU A 121 15.15 -3.40 -5.14
CA LEU A 121 16.38 -4.00 -5.67
C LEU A 121 17.58 -3.74 -4.77
N SER A 122 17.75 -2.50 -4.29
CA SER A 122 18.88 -2.13 -3.43
C SER A 122 18.93 -2.90 -2.10
N THR A 123 17.81 -3.52 -1.67
CA THR A 123 17.80 -4.30 -0.43
C THR A 123 18.48 -5.66 -0.56
N PHE A 124 18.58 -6.23 -1.77
CA PHE A 124 19.10 -7.58 -2.00
C PHE A 124 20.64 -7.68 -1.99
N GLU A 125 21.30 -6.76 -1.29
CA GLU A 125 22.74 -6.84 -1.04
C GLU A 125 23.06 -8.09 -0.20
N GLY A 126 23.94 -8.95 -0.72
CA GLY A 126 24.27 -10.23 -0.09
C GLY A 126 23.17 -11.30 -0.21
N TRP A 127 22.20 -11.15 -1.12
CA TRP A 127 21.29 -12.24 -1.49
C TRP A 127 22.07 -13.42 -2.08
N LEU A 128 21.68 -14.66 -1.77
CA LEU A 128 22.42 -15.87 -2.18
C LEU A 128 22.29 -16.16 -3.67
N PHE A 129 21.13 -15.86 -4.27
CA PHE A 129 20.79 -16.25 -5.63
C PHE A 129 20.97 -15.10 -6.63
N GLN A 130 22.19 -14.59 -6.78
CA GLN A 130 22.48 -13.43 -7.64
C GLN A 130 22.47 -13.74 -9.15
N GLY A 131 22.71 -14.99 -9.53
CA GLY A 131 22.87 -15.40 -10.93
C GLY A 131 21.59 -15.27 -11.75
N GLU A 132 21.74 -14.99 -13.05
CA GLU A 132 20.61 -14.86 -13.99
C GLU A 132 19.87 -16.21 -14.18
N GLU A 133 20.56 -17.32 -13.95
CA GLU A 133 20.00 -18.68 -13.96
C GLU A 133 19.07 -18.96 -12.79
N CYS A 134 19.17 -18.20 -11.70
CA CYS A 134 18.30 -18.35 -10.54
C CYS A 134 16.93 -17.72 -10.80
N ALA A 135 15.85 -18.48 -10.61
CA ALA A 135 14.48 -17.99 -10.72
C ALA A 135 14.14 -16.94 -9.66
N CYS A 136 14.73 -17.05 -8.46
CA CYS A 136 14.55 -16.11 -7.35
C CYS A 136 15.67 -15.04 -7.27
N ASN A 137 16.22 -14.64 -8.41
CA ASN A 137 17.21 -13.56 -8.44
C ASN A 137 16.63 -12.21 -7.96
N PRO A 138 17.48 -11.26 -7.52
CA PRO A 138 17.03 -9.97 -6.98
C PRO A 138 16.05 -9.22 -7.88
N GLN A 139 16.27 -9.27 -9.20
CA GLN A 139 15.40 -8.63 -10.18
C GLN A 139 13.99 -9.22 -10.10
N ARG A 140 13.86 -10.53 -10.24
CA ARG A 140 12.57 -11.23 -10.20
C ARG A 140 11.88 -11.09 -8.84
N MET A 141 12.64 -11.08 -7.76
CA MET A 141 12.12 -10.83 -6.40
C MET A 141 11.50 -9.44 -6.29
N ALA A 142 12.22 -8.39 -6.72
CA ALA A 142 11.76 -7.01 -6.68
C ALA A 142 10.56 -6.75 -7.61
N GLU A 143 10.53 -7.39 -8.78
CA GLU A 143 9.42 -7.34 -9.73
C GLU A 143 8.16 -8.02 -9.18
N ALA A 144 8.31 -9.10 -8.41
CA ALA A 144 7.22 -9.74 -7.69
C ALA A 144 6.74 -8.96 -6.45
N GLY A 145 7.34 -7.80 -6.17
CA GLY A 145 6.96 -6.92 -5.06
C GLY A 145 7.65 -7.25 -3.74
N PHE A 146 8.68 -8.09 -3.74
CA PHE A 146 9.48 -8.38 -2.54
C PHE A 146 10.64 -7.40 -2.38
N TYR A 147 11.02 -7.19 -1.13
CA TYR A 147 12.30 -6.62 -0.74
C TYR A 147 12.95 -7.55 0.30
N HIS A 148 14.26 -7.54 0.37
CA HIS A 148 15.03 -8.32 1.33
C HIS A 148 14.93 -7.68 2.71
N ALA A 149 14.29 -8.37 3.64
CA ALA A 149 14.04 -7.93 5.00
C ALA A 149 14.91 -8.71 6.01
N ARG A 150 16.18 -8.95 5.67
CA ARG A 150 17.13 -9.76 6.45
C ARG A 150 17.04 -9.49 7.95
N THR A 151 16.86 -10.55 8.74
CA THR A 151 17.03 -10.49 10.20
C THR A 151 18.26 -11.33 10.60
N GLU A 152 18.69 -11.24 11.86
CA GLU A 152 19.79 -12.05 12.37
C GLU A 152 19.52 -13.57 12.25
N ASN A 153 18.25 -13.96 12.43
CA ASN A 153 17.83 -15.37 12.42
C ASN A 153 17.36 -15.84 11.03
N GLU A 154 16.95 -14.93 10.16
CA GLU A 154 16.34 -15.23 8.86
C GLU A 154 17.12 -14.48 7.76
N PRO A 155 18.25 -15.04 7.30
CA PRO A 155 19.17 -14.36 6.38
C PRO A 155 18.58 -14.16 4.97
N ASP A 156 17.59 -14.95 4.58
CA ASP A 156 16.92 -14.95 3.29
C ASP A 156 15.46 -14.46 3.37
N LEU A 157 15.08 -13.80 4.48
CA LEU A 157 13.73 -13.26 4.64
C LEU A 157 13.39 -12.23 3.55
N ALA A 158 12.38 -12.52 2.74
CA ALA A 158 11.81 -11.60 1.77
C ALA A 158 10.41 -11.17 2.21
N ARG A 159 10.09 -9.88 2.06
CA ARG A 159 8.80 -9.31 2.45
C ARG A 159 8.14 -8.55 1.31
N CYS A 160 6.85 -8.78 1.08
CA CYS A 160 6.08 -7.98 0.13
C CYS A 160 5.81 -6.57 0.69
N TYR A 161 6.03 -5.53 -0.12
CA TYR A 161 5.79 -4.14 0.32
C TYR A 161 4.31 -3.76 0.51
N VAL A 162 3.38 -4.48 -0.15
CA VAL A 162 1.93 -4.18 -0.10
C VAL A 162 1.20 -4.97 0.97
N CYS A 163 1.35 -6.31 0.97
CA CYS A 163 0.63 -7.19 1.89
C CYS A 163 1.43 -7.58 3.14
N TYR A 164 2.73 -7.23 3.19
CA TYR A 164 3.64 -7.60 4.28
C TYR A 164 3.73 -9.10 4.52
N LYS A 165 3.46 -9.94 3.51
CA LYS A 165 3.71 -11.38 3.61
C LYS A 165 5.22 -11.61 3.62
N GLU A 166 5.65 -12.47 4.53
CA GLU A 166 7.03 -12.88 4.75
C GLU A 166 7.24 -14.29 4.21
N MET A 167 8.38 -14.51 3.57
CA MET A 167 8.80 -15.77 2.99
C MET A 167 10.29 -15.97 3.25
N ILE A 168 10.64 -17.17 3.70
CA ILE A 168 11.99 -17.65 3.98
C ILE A 168 12.16 -18.99 3.25
N ASP A 169 13.36 -19.57 3.32
CA ASP A 169 13.74 -20.84 2.71
C ASP A 169 13.61 -20.84 1.19
N TRP A 170 14.14 -19.78 0.55
CA TRP A 170 14.13 -19.67 -0.91
C TRP A 170 15.07 -20.67 -1.57
N ASP A 171 14.62 -21.32 -2.64
CA ASP A 171 15.42 -22.17 -3.54
C ASP A 171 15.71 -21.44 -4.86
N SER A 172 16.81 -21.77 -5.53
CA SER A 172 17.19 -21.16 -6.82
C SER A 172 16.15 -21.36 -7.91
N ASN A 173 15.27 -22.36 -7.80
CA ASN A 173 14.20 -22.65 -8.76
C ASN A 173 12.86 -21.98 -8.42
N ASP A 174 12.75 -21.30 -7.27
CA ASP A 174 11.50 -20.67 -6.86
C ASP A 174 11.18 -19.44 -7.71
N GLU A 175 9.95 -19.38 -8.22
CA GLU A 175 9.45 -18.25 -8.98
C GLU A 175 8.74 -17.26 -8.04
N PRO A 176 9.30 -16.05 -7.79
CA PRO A 176 8.79 -15.17 -6.73
C PRO A 176 7.33 -14.77 -6.92
N LEU A 177 6.92 -14.46 -8.16
CA LEU A 177 5.53 -14.10 -8.44
C LEU A 177 4.56 -15.28 -8.25
N LYS A 178 5.00 -16.50 -8.56
CA LYS A 178 4.23 -17.73 -8.34
C LYS A 178 4.08 -18.01 -6.85
N GLU A 179 5.16 -17.89 -6.08
CA GLU A 179 5.13 -17.96 -4.62
C GLU A 179 4.19 -16.92 -4.00
N HIS A 180 4.30 -15.68 -4.47
CA HIS A 180 3.42 -14.59 -4.04
C HIS A 180 1.95 -14.84 -4.39
N SER A 181 1.65 -15.47 -5.53
CA SER A 181 0.29 -15.75 -5.98
C SER A 181 -0.52 -16.64 -5.04
N ARG A 182 0.16 -17.43 -4.19
CA ARG A 182 -0.50 -18.19 -3.10
C ARG A 182 -1.14 -17.28 -2.05
N SER A 183 -0.77 -15.99 -1.98
CA SER A 183 -1.43 -14.97 -1.16
C SER A 183 -2.60 -14.34 -1.92
N ARG A 184 -3.80 -14.90 -1.73
CA ARG A 184 -5.00 -14.53 -2.50
C ARG A 184 -5.49 -13.09 -2.27
N ASP A 185 -5.10 -12.47 -1.17
CA ASP A 185 -5.62 -11.16 -0.75
C ASP A 185 -4.68 -9.99 -1.06
N CYS A 186 -3.54 -10.25 -1.72
CA CYS A 186 -2.58 -9.20 -2.04
C CYS A 186 -3.04 -8.39 -3.27
N ALA A 187 -3.34 -7.10 -3.06
CA ALA A 187 -3.72 -6.19 -4.15
C ALA A 187 -2.69 -6.12 -5.30
N PHE A 188 -1.40 -6.28 -4.99
CA PHE A 188 -0.33 -6.33 -6.00
C PHE A 188 -0.49 -7.53 -6.93
N VAL A 189 -0.71 -8.72 -6.37
CA VAL A 189 -0.94 -9.96 -7.13
C VAL A 189 -2.24 -9.91 -7.92
N LEU A 190 -3.29 -9.37 -7.30
CA LEU A 190 -4.62 -9.25 -7.92
C LEU A 190 -4.64 -8.30 -9.11
N LEU A 191 -3.74 -7.31 -9.15
CA LEU A 191 -3.66 -6.35 -10.24
C LEU A 191 -3.24 -6.99 -11.58
N ARG A 192 -2.46 -8.09 -11.53
CA ARG A 192 -2.01 -8.84 -12.73
C ARG A 192 -1.33 -7.97 -13.80
N LYS A 193 -0.64 -6.91 -13.38
CA LYS A 193 0.16 -6.03 -14.26
C LYS A 193 1.64 -6.13 -13.92
N ARG A 194 2.51 -5.88 -14.90
CA ARG A 194 3.94 -5.70 -14.64
C ARG A 194 4.22 -4.35 -13.98
N TRP A 195 5.38 -4.22 -13.36
CA TRP A 195 5.75 -3.00 -12.62
C TRP A 195 5.90 -1.78 -13.53
N ASP A 196 6.32 -1.96 -14.79
CA ASP A 196 6.52 -0.93 -15.81
C ASP A 196 5.21 -0.52 -16.51
N GLU A 197 4.13 -1.26 -16.27
CA GLU A 197 2.78 -1.01 -16.81
C GLU A 197 1.84 -0.34 -15.79
N LEU A 198 2.33 -0.06 -14.58
CA LEU A 198 1.53 0.54 -13.52
C LEU A 198 1.17 1.99 -13.86
N THR A 199 -0.12 2.27 -13.90
CA THR A 199 -0.62 3.64 -14.01
C THR A 199 -0.60 4.33 -12.64
N LEU A 200 -0.74 5.67 -12.63
CA LEU A 200 -0.91 6.42 -11.38
C LEU A 200 -2.11 5.92 -10.56
N LYS A 201 -3.20 5.52 -11.22
CA LYS A 201 -4.39 4.95 -10.55
C LYS A 201 -4.05 3.64 -9.84
N ASP A 202 -3.31 2.76 -10.52
CA ASP A 202 -2.86 1.49 -9.94
C ASP A 202 -1.95 1.74 -8.73
N PHE A 203 -1.00 2.66 -8.88
CA PHE A 203 -0.08 3.06 -7.80
C PHE A 203 -0.84 3.55 -6.56
N LEU A 204 -1.77 4.50 -6.73
CA LEU A 204 -2.57 5.03 -5.62
C LEU A 204 -3.44 3.93 -4.99
N GLY A 205 -3.97 3.00 -5.80
CA GLY A 205 -4.71 1.83 -5.31
C GLY A 205 -3.85 0.89 -4.45
N LEU A 206 -2.61 0.63 -4.87
CA LEU A 206 -1.67 -0.20 -4.12
C LEU A 206 -1.25 0.47 -2.82
N GLU A 207 -1.02 1.79 -2.80
CA GLU A 207 -0.71 2.53 -1.57
C GLU A 207 -1.89 2.56 -0.60
N ALA A 208 -3.12 2.71 -1.09
CA ALA A 208 -4.32 2.60 -0.27
C ALA A 208 -4.46 1.19 0.35
N ALA A 209 -4.25 0.14 -0.46
CA ALA A 209 -4.27 -1.24 0.01
C ALA A 209 -3.17 -1.49 1.06
N ARG A 210 -1.96 -0.98 0.83
CA ARG A 210 -0.83 -1.06 1.74
C ARG A 210 -1.11 -0.35 3.07
N ALA A 211 -1.69 0.84 3.05
CA ALA A 211 -2.08 1.57 4.25
C ALA A 211 -3.10 0.78 5.08
N LYS A 212 -4.11 0.19 4.43
CA LYS A 212 -5.09 -0.70 5.08
C LYS A 212 -4.41 -1.94 5.68
N ASN A 213 -3.54 -2.61 4.93
CA ASN A 213 -2.82 -3.78 5.39
C ASN A 213 -1.92 -3.47 6.59
N ARG A 214 -1.22 -2.34 6.56
CA ARG A 214 -0.41 -1.85 7.69
C ARG A 214 -1.27 -1.62 8.92
N ALA A 215 -2.40 -0.91 8.79
CA ALA A 215 -3.29 -0.62 9.91
C ALA A 215 -3.83 -1.93 10.53
N TRP A 216 -4.26 -2.88 9.70
CA TRP A 216 -4.74 -4.18 10.14
C TRP A 216 -3.64 -4.98 10.86
N LYS A 217 -2.43 -5.08 10.29
CA LYS A 217 -1.32 -5.80 10.92
C LYS A 217 -0.87 -5.16 12.22
N LEU A 218 -0.86 -3.83 12.30
CA LEU A 218 -0.51 -3.11 13.52
C LEU A 218 -1.57 -3.34 14.61
N ALA A 219 -2.85 -3.28 14.26
CA ALA A 219 -3.94 -3.59 15.19
C ALA A 219 -3.85 -5.04 15.70
N LYS A 220 -3.60 -6.00 14.80
CA LYS A 220 -3.37 -7.41 15.17
C LYS A 220 -2.19 -7.56 16.12
N LEU A 221 -1.05 -6.94 15.81
CA LEU A 221 0.13 -6.95 16.67
C LEU A 221 -0.18 -6.41 18.07
N TYR A 222 -0.94 -5.32 18.20
CA TYR A 222 -1.33 -4.80 19.50
C TYR A 222 -2.28 -5.74 20.24
N SER A 223 -3.25 -6.36 19.55
CA SER A 223 -4.13 -7.38 20.12
C SER A 223 -3.33 -8.55 20.68
N ASP A 224 -2.43 -9.12 19.88
CA ASP A 224 -1.62 -10.28 20.28
C ASP A 224 -0.73 -9.93 21.50
N ASN A 225 -0.16 -8.72 21.54
CA ASN A 225 0.63 -8.26 22.70
C ASN A 225 -0.23 -8.12 23.97
N LEU A 226 -1.48 -7.67 23.85
CA LEU A 226 -2.41 -7.57 24.99
C LEU A 226 -2.78 -8.96 25.50
N ASP A 227 -3.09 -9.90 24.60
CA ASP A 227 -3.42 -11.29 24.95
C ASP A 227 -2.24 -12.00 25.64
N ASP A 228 -1.01 -11.77 25.17
CA ASP A 228 0.21 -12.24 25.82
C ASP A 228 0.39 -11.66 27.23
N ALA A 229 0.16 -10.35 27.40
CA ALA A 229 0.27 -9.69 28.69
C ALA A 229 -0.79 -10.22 29.67
N MET A 230 -2.03 -10.39 29.22
CA MET A 230 -3.11 -10.96 30.02
C MET A 230 -2.80 -12.39 30.47
N ARG A 231 -2.26 -13.23 29.58
CA ARG A 231 -1.82 -14.59 29.93
C ARG A 231 -0.73 -14.59 31.01
N LYS A 232 0.26 -13.70 30.91
CA LYS A 232 1.33 -13.58 31.92
C LYS A 232 0.78 -13.18 33.29
N VAL A 233 -0.08 -12.16 33.33
CA VAL A 233 -0.74 -11.73 34.57
C VAL A 233 -1.53 -12.87 35.20
N HIS A 234 -2.26 -13.65 34.40
CA HIS A 234 -3.01 -14.80 34.89
C HIS A 234 -2.10 -15.85 35.55
N LEU A 235 -1.00 -16.22 34.89
CA LEU A 235 -0.01 -17.17 35.42
C LEU A 235 0.63 -16.66 36.72
N GLU A 236 0.91 -15.36 36.81
CA GLU A 236 1.45 -14.74 38.03
C GLU A 236 0.44 -14.81 39.18
N MET A 237 -0.84 -14.53 38.92
CA MET A 237 -1.91 -14.63 39.93
C MET A 237 -2.05 -16.07 40.47
N GLU A 238 -2.00 -17.08 39.60
CA GLU A 238 -2.02 -18.49 40.00
C GLU A 238 -0.81 -18.84 40.89
N ASN A 239 0.38 -18.38 40.52
CA ASN A 239 1.61 -18.62 41.27
C ASN A 239 1.58 -17.97 42.65
N VAL A 240 1.06 -16.74 42.76
CA VAL A 240 0.86 -16.07 44.05
C VAL A 240 -0.14 -16.87 44.92
N GLY A 241 -1.22 -17.38 44.32
CA GLY A 241 -2.18 -18.23 45.02
C GLY A 241 -1.59 -19.56 45.51
N ARG A 242 -0.61 -20.13 44.81
CA ARG A 242 0.14 -21.31 45.27
C ARG A 242 1.07 -20.98 46.43
N ARG A 243 1.78 -19.85 46.41
CA ARG A 243 2.73 -19.45 47.47
C ARG A 243 2.08 -19.11 48.81
N LYS A 244 0.80 -18.74 48.81
CA LYS A 244 0.04 -18.40 50.02
C LYS A 244 -0.62 -19.60 50.71
N ARG A 245 -0.58 -20.78 50.10
CA ARG A 245 -1.03 -22.06 50.68
C ARG A 245 0.17 -22.78 51.31
#